data_AF-A0A1L5J1G6-F1
#
_entry.id   AF-A0A1L5J1G6-F1
#
_cell.length_a   1.000
_cell.length_b   1.000
_cell.length_c   1.000
_cell.angle_alpha   90.00
_cell.angle_beta   90.00
_cell.angle_gamma   90.00
#
_symmetry.space_group_name_H-M   'P 1'
#
loop_
_entity.id
_entity.type
_entity.pdbx_description
1 polymer ?
#
loop_
_entity_poly.entity_id
_entity_poly.type
_entity_poly.pdbx_seq_one_letter_code
_entity_poly.pdbx_strand_id
1 'polypeptide(L)'
;GNLMELGSKPYLSLTEMSKRFGDVFQIQIGMRPVVVMSGYETVKQALTKQGDDFAGRPDLYSFRFINDGKSLAFSTDQAGIWRARIKLAYSALRSFSSLDGKLPEYSCVLEEHICKEAEYLIKELQDVMTAEGKFEPFRYIVVSVANVICGMCFGRRYDHHDQELVGLVNLAEDFVQVTGNGNPADFIPAMQYLPNKTMKKFVNINNRFNNFVQKLVT
;
A
#
# COMPACT_ATOMS: atom_id res chain seq x y z
N GLY A 1 26.97 10.02 -1.46
CA GLY A 1 25.74 10.33 -0.70
C GLY A 1 25.66 9.47 0.54
N ASN A 2 24.57 9.56 1.30
CA ASN A 2 24.35 8.93 2.61
C ASN A 2 23.74 7.52 2.53
N LEU A 3 23.75 6.86 1.37
CA LEU A 3 23.10 5.56 1.17
C LEU A 3 23.59 4.50 2.17
N MET A 4 24.89 4.47 2.47
CA MET A 4 25.47 3.52 3.42
C MET A 4 25.07 3.83 4.88
N GLU A 5 24.82 5.09 5.21
CA GLU A 5 24.41 5.51 6.55
C GLU A 5 22.94 5.14 6.86
N LEU A 6 22.10 5.00 5.82
CA LEU A 6 20.72 4.55 5.96
C LEU A 6 20.61 3.08 6.39
N GLY A 7 21.55 2.24 5.96
CA GLY A 7 21.55 0.81 6.28
C GLY A 7 20.27 0.08 5.84
N SER A 8 19.98 -1.06 6.49
CA SER A 8 18.78 -1.87 6.20
C SER A 8 17.50 -1.38 6.87
N LYS A 9 17.61 -0.44 7.82
CA LYS A 9 16.49 0.13 8.58
C LYS A 9 16.55 1.66 8.54
N PRO A 10 16.23 2.28 7.38
CA PRO A 10 16.39 3.72 7.19
C PRO A 10 15.69 4.56 8.25
N TYR A 11 14.52 4.14 8.72
CA TYR A 11 13.75 4.85 9.74
C TYR A 11 14.52 5.00 11.07
N LEU A 12 15.36 4.04 11.46
CA LEU A 12 16.20 4.15 12.67
C LEU A 12 17.34 5.14 12.45
N SER A 13 18.09 4.98 11.35
CA SER A 13 19.20 5.88 11.03
C SER A 13 18.74 7.32 10.86
N LEU A 14 17.62 7.55 10.18
CA LEU A 14 17.04 8.88 10.00
C LEU A 14 16.57 9.50 11.32
N THR A 15 16.05 8.70 12.26
CA THR A 15 15.70 9.17 13.61
C THR A 15 16.94 9.56 14.41
N GLU A 16 18.04 8.82 14.31
CA GLU A 16 19.28 9.21 14.97
C GLU A 16 19.91 10.46 14.32
N MET A 17 19.79 10.60 13.01
CA MET A 17 20.20 11.80 12.29
C MET A 17 19.38 13.02 12.73
N SER A 18 18.07 12.90 12.92
CA SER A 18 17.22 14.03 13.34
C SER A 18 17.61 14.55 14.72
N LYS A 19 18.06 13.67 15.64
CA LYS A 19 18.60 14.10 16.95
C LYS A 19 19.86 14.95 16.82
N ARG A 20 20.64 14.77 15.75
CA ARG A 20 21.92 15.46 15.52
C ARG A 20 21.76 16.73 14.69
N PHE A 21 20.91 16.67 13.66
CA PHE A 21 20.77 17.73 12.65
C PHE A 21 19.49 18.55 12.81
N GLY A 22 18.60 18.14 13.72
CA GLY A 22 17.31 18.78 13.96
C GLY A 22 16.18 18.18 13.12
N ASP A 23 15.01 18.80 13.23
CA ASP A 23 13.76 18.33 12.64
C ASP A 23 13.70 18.43 11.12
N VAL A 24 14.52 19.28 10.49
CA VAL A 24 14.62 19.42 9.04
C VAL A 24 16.07 19.35 8.62
N PHE A 25 16.41 18.33 7.85
CA PHE A 25 17.75 18.15 7.32
C PHE A 25 17.72 17.53 5.94
N GLN A 26 18.82 17.65 5.20
CA GLN A 26 18.96 17.09 3.86
C GLN A 26 19.99 15.97 3.86
N ILE A 27 19.66 14.90 3.16
CA ILE A 27 20.58 13.81 2.80
C ILE A 27 20.66 13.67 1.28
N GLN A 28 21.63 12.89 0.82
CA GLN A 28 21.82 12.59 -0.60
C GLN A 28 21.74 11.08 -0.82
N ILE A 29 20.67 10.59 -1.44
CA ILE A 29 20.55 9.17 -1.81
C ILE A 29 20.98 9.02 -3.27
N GLY A 30 22.07 8.30 -3.53
CA GLY A 30 22.65 8.21 -4.86
C GLY A 30 22.94 9.60 -5.45
N MET A 31 22.24 9.95 -6.53
CA MET A 31 22.34 11.24 -7.22
C MET A 31 21.21 12.22 -6.85
N ARG A 32 20.29 11.86 -5.94
CA ARG A 32 19.09 12.65 -5.62
C ARG A 32 19.16 13.24 -4.20
N PRO A 33 18.96 14.56 -4.04
CA PRO A 33 18.77 15.15 -2.72
C PRO A 33 17.42 14.77 -2.15
N VAL A 34 17.37 14.50 -0.85
CA VAL A 34 16.17 14.14 -0.10
C VAL A 34 16.13 14.97 1.17
N VAL A 35 15.04 15.73 1.35
CA VAL A 35 14.76 16.43 2.60
C VAL A 35 14.02 15.48 3.53
N VAL A 36 14.52 15.37 4.75
CA VAL A 36 13.94 14.57 5.82
C VAL A 36 13.32 15.52 6.83
N MET A 37 12.06 15.27 7.16
CA MET A 37 11.33 15.99 8.19
C MET A 37 11.02 15.05 9.34
N SER A 38 11.24 15.52 10.56
CA SER A 38 11.06 14.80 11.82
C SER A 38 10.39 15.72 12.83
N GLY A 39 9.79 15.15 13.87
CA GLY A 39 9.07 15.92 14.88
C GLY A 39 7.64 16.27 14.47
N TYR A 40 6.72 16.19 15.44
CA TYR A 40 5.29 16.35 15.18
C TYR A 40 4.93 17.74 14.64
N GLU A 41 5.44 18.82 15.24
CA GLU A 41 5.10 20.18 14.84
C GLU A 41 5.61 20.50 13.42
N THR A 42 6.82 20.08 13.09
CA THR A 42 7.42 20.26 11.75
C THR A 42 6.62 19.49 10.69
N VAL A 43 6.30 18.22 10.94
CA VAL A 43 5.51 17.41 10.01
C VAL A 43 4.09 17.96 9.84
N LYS A 44 3.45 18.41 10.93
CA LYS A 44 2.14 19.07 10.89
C LYS A 44 2.18 20.39 10.11
N GLN A 45 3.23 21.18 10.30
CA GLN A 45 3.42 22.42 9.55
C GLN A 45 3.50 22.14 8.05
N ALA A 46 4.35 21.19 7.64
CA ALA A 46 4.54 20.85 6.23
C ALA A 46 3.32 20.18 5.59
N LEU A 47 2.78 19.11 6.21
CA LEU A 47 1.74 18.29 5.58
C LEU A 47 0.32 18.80 5.77
N THR A 48 0.07 19.66 6.77
CA THR A 48 -1.27 20.23 7.01
C THR A 48 -1.34 21.70 6.64
N LYS A 49 -0.47 22.55 7.21
CA LYS A 49 -0.57 24.01 6.97
C LYS A 49 -0.04 24.42 5.60
N GLN A 50 0.98 23.71 5.11
CA GLN A 50 1.59 23.90 3.78
C GLN A 50 1.30 22.70 2.86
N GLY A 51 0.18 22.00 3.10
CA GLY A 51 -0.09 20.72 2.46
C GLY A 51 -0.06 20.76 0.93
N ASP A 52 -0.46 21.88 0.31
CA ASP A 52 -0.40 22.05 -1.15
C ASP A 52 1.03 22.08 -1.70
N ASP A 53 1.99 22.63 -0.94
CA ASP A 53 3.40 22.69 -1.34
C ASP A 53 4.07 21.29 -1.25
N PHE A 54 3.61 20.47 -0.30
CA PHE A 54 4.14 19.13 -0.02
C PHE A 54 3.26 17.99 -0.58
N ALA A 55 2.20 18.30 -1.35
CA ALA A 55 1.26 17.31 -1.88
C ALA A 55 1.86 16.45 -3.01
N GLY A 56 2.96 16.89 -3.63
CA GLY A 56 3.58 16.22 -4.77
C GLY A 56 4.05 14.79 -4.48
N ARG A 57 4.31 14.04 -5.55
CA ARG A 57 5.01 12.75 -5.50
C ARG A 57 6.33 12.84 -6.26
N PRO A 58 7.38 12.17 -5.78
CA PRO A 58 8.62 12.11 -6.54
C PRO A 58 8.45 11.22 -7.78
N ASP A 59 8.97 11.67 -8.93
CA ASP A 59 9.10 10.81 -10.12
C ASP A 59 10.20 9.76 -9.87
N LEU A 60 9.83 8.63 -9.29
CA LEU A 60 10.72 7.49 -9.04
C LEU A 60 10.52 6.44 -10.13
N TYR A 61 11.61 5.77 -10.52
CA TYR A 61 11.59 4.76 -11.58
C TYR A 61 10.62 3.61 -11.26
N SER A 62 10.63 3.11 -10.04
CA SER A 62 9.74 2.06 -9.55
C SER A 62 8.25 2.44 -9.68
N PHE A 63 7.89 3.70 -9.37
CA PHE A 63 6.50 4.16 -9.35
C PHE A 63 5.85 4.15 -10.74
N ARG A 64 6.65 4.26 -11.81
CA ARG A 64 6.17 4.19 -13.20
C ARG A 64 5.58 2.83 -13.56
N PHE A 65 5.88 1.78 -12.81
CA PHE A 65 5.35 0.43 -13.02
C PHE A 65 4.08 0.14 -12.19
N ILE A 66 3.64 1.08 -11.34
CA ILE A 66 2.44 0.91 -10.53
C ILE A 66 1.23 1.45 -11.30
N ASN A 67 0.29 0.57 -11.64
CA ASN A 67 -0.90 0.91 -12.45
C ASN A 67 -0.54 1.71 -13.72
N ASP A 68 0.47 1.24 -14.47
CA ASP A 68 1.00 1.87 -15.68
C ASP A 68 1.39 3.35 -15.48
N GLY A 69 1.91 3.68 -14.30
CA GLY A 69 2.33 5.03 -13.91
C GLY A 69 1.17 5.97 -13.59
N LYS A 70 -0.08 5.48 -13.60
CA LYS A 70 -1.31 6.26 -13.36
C LYS A 70 -1.89 6.03 -11.97
N SER A 71 -1.12 5.49 -11.04
CA SER A 71 -1.59 5.25 -9.67
C SER A 71 -1.97 6.55 -8.95
N LEU A 72 -3.12 6.58 -8.28
CA LEU A 72 -3.56 7.76 -7.51
C LEU A 72 -2.60 8.12 -6.37
N ALA A 73 -1.92 7.12 -5.79
CA ALA A 73 -1.04 7.30 -4.64
C ALA A 73 0.41 7.60 -5.01
N PHE A 74 0.87 7.14 -6.19
CA PHE A 74 2.29 7.13 -6.57
C PHE A 74 2.62 7.93 -7.84
N SER A 75 1.63 8.31 -8.65
CA SER A 75 1.88 9.09 -9.88
C SER A 75 2.22 10.54 -9.60
N THR A 76 2.84 11.19 -10.59
CA THR A 76 3.12 12.63 -10.63
C THR A 76 2.00 13.41 -11.31
N ASP A 77 0.75 12.97 -11.12
CA ASP A 77 -0.44 13.60 -11.69
C ASP A 77 -0.48 15.12 -11.44
N GLN A 78 -1.02 15.86 -12.41
CA GLN A 78 -1.32 17.27 -12.19
C GLN A 78 -2.27 17.42 -10.99
N ALA A 79 -2.00 18.40 -10.13
CA ALA A 79 -2.72 18.59 -8.88
C ALA A 79 -4.26 18.62 -9.05
N GLY A 80 -4.77 19.25 -10.12
CA GLY A 80 -6.21 19.28 -10.42
C GLY A 80 -6.81 17.90 -10.73
N ILE A 81 -6.11 17.09 -11.54
CA ILE A 81 -6.54 15.73 -11.89
C ILE A 81 -6.49 14.85 -10.64
N TRP A 82 -5.39 14.91 -9.89
CA TRP A 82 -5.23 14.16 -8.64
C TRP A 82 -6.34 14.48 -7.63
N ARG A 83 -6.63 15.77 -7.41
CA ARG A 83 -7.71 16.23 -6.50
C ARG A 83 -9.08 15.68 -6.91
N ALA A 84 -9.40 15.69 -8.21
CA ALA A 84 -10.66 15.13 -8.70
C ALA A 84 -10.75 13.62 -8.45
N ARG A 85 -9.68 12.87 -8.77
CA ARG A 85 -9.63 11.42 -8.59
C ARG A 85 -9.71 11.01 -7.11
N ILE A 86 -8.99 11.71 -6.22
CA ILE A 86 -9.02 11.37 -4.79
C ILE A 86 -10.36 11.73 -4.15
N LYS A 87 -11.03 12.80 -4.60
CA LYS A 87 -12.40 13.12 -4.18
C LYS A 87 -13.38 12.02 -4.57
N LEU A 88 -13.28 11.48 -5.79
CA LEU A 88 -14.11 10.36 -6.24
C LEU A 88 -13.87 9.11 -5.39
N ALA A 89 -12.61 8.72 -5.21
CA ALA A 89 -12.25 7.56 -4.40
C ALA A 89 -12.73 7.70 -2.94
N TYR A 90 -12.54 8.87 -2.33
CA TYR A 90 -13.00 9.15 -0.98
C TYR A 90 -14.52 9.11 -0.86
N SER A 91 -15.24 9.69 -1.83
CA SER A 91 -16.71 9.66 -1.85
C SER A 91 -17.24 8.23 -1.95
N ALA A 92 -16.63 7.39 -2.80
CA ALA A 92 -17.00 5.99 -2.93
C ALA A 92 -16.71 5.23 -1.62
N LEU A 93 -15.53 5.38 -1.03
CA LEU A 93 -15.19 4.74 0.24
C LEU A 93 -16.15 5.16 1.37
N ARG A 94 -16.50 6.44 1.45
CA ARG A 94 -17.43 6.96 2.46
C ARG A 94 -18.83 6.37 2.31
N SER A 95 -19.29 6.12 1.08
CA SER A 95 -20.62 5.53 0.87
C SER A 95 -20.78 4.16 1.56
N PHE A 96 -19.73 3.34 1.68
CA PHE A 96 -19.83 2.04 2.38
C PHE A 96 -20.05 2.19 3.89
N SER A 97 -19.64 3.30 4.49
CA SER A 97 -19.88 3.61 5.90
C SER A 97 -21.18 4.38 6.15
N SER A 98 -21.77 4.96 5.10
CA SER A 98 -22.96 5.83 5.22
C SER A 98 -24.23 5.21 4.64
N LEU A 99 -24.11 4.18 3.80
CA LEU A 99 -25.24 3.40 3.31
C LEU A 99 -25.60 2.33 4.35
N ASP A 100 -26.90 2.19 4.59
CA ASP A 100 -27.45 1.17 5.48
C ASP A 100 -27.07 -0.24 5.01
N GLY A 101 -26.87 -1.15 5.96
CA GLY A 101 -26.68 -2.56 5.66
C GLY A 101 -27.90 -3.14 4.94
N LYS A 102 -27.70 -4.20 4.17
CA LYS A 102 -28.81 -4.91 3.49
C LYS A 102 -29.75 -5.57 4.50
N LEU A 103 -29.21 -5.99 5.63
CA LEU A 103 -29.96 -6.56 6.74
C LEU A 103 -30.08 -5.54 7.89
N PRO A 104 -31.23 -5.50 8.58
CA PRO A 104 -31.53 -4.49 9.60
C PRO A 104 -30.65 -4.60 10.85
N GLU A 105 -29.94 -5.72 11.03
CA GLU A 105 -29.00 -5.93 12.14
C GLU A 105 -27.66 -5.19 11.97
N TYR A 106 -27.33 -4.72 10.76
CA TYR A 106 -26.10 -3.99 10.49
C TYR A 106 -26.36 -2.50 10.30
N SER A 107 -25.57 -1.66 10.97
CA SER A 107 -25.61 -0.21 10.89
C SER A 107 -25.15 0.35 9.55
N CYS A 108 -24.27 -0.35 8.83
CA CYS A 108 -23.80 0.05 7.52
C CYS A 108 -23.25 -1.12 6.71
N VAL A 109 -23.07 -0.91 5.40
CA VAL A 109 -22.50 -1.90 4.47
C VAL A 109 -21.10 -2.39 4.91
N LEU A 110 -20.28 -1.50 5.47
CA LEU A 110 -18.96 -1.89 6.00
C LEU A 110 -19.05 -2.88 7.16
N GLU A 111 -19.94 -2.62 8.12
CA GLU A 111 -20.17 -3.53 9.24
C GLU A 111 -20.66 -4.89 8.74
N GLU A 112 -21.61 -4.90 7.81
CA GLU A 112 -22.13 -6.13 7.20
C GLU A 112 -20.99 -6.98 6.59
N HIS A 113 -20.08 -6.38 5.83
CA HIS A 113 -18.95 -7.10 5.25
C HIS A 113 -17.97 -7.62 6.31
N ILE A 114 -17.66 -6.81 7.33
CA ILE A 114 -16.74 -7.20 8.41
C ILE A 114 -17.33 -8.35 9.24
N CYS A 115 -18.59 -8.25 9.66
CA CYS A 115 -19.25 -9.27 10.48
C CYS A 115 -19.31 -10.61 9.73
N LYS A 116 -19.72 -10.58 8.45
CA LYS A 116 -19.76 -11.78 7.61
C LYS A 116 -18.38 -12.42 7.45
N GLU A 117 -17.35 -11.64 7.12
CA GLU A 117 -15.99 -12.19 6.99
C GLU A 117 -15.40 -12.67 8.32
N ALA A 118 -15.80 -12.08 9.45
CA ALA A 118 -15.42 -12.57 10.77
C ALA A 118 -16.03 -13.95 11.09
N GLU A 119 -17.30 -14.16 10.75
CA GLU A 119 -17.96 -15.47 10.89
C GLU A 119 -17.27 -16.53 10.03
N TYR A 120 -16.97 -16.22 8.76
CA TYR A 120 -16.22 -17.12 7.88
C TYR A 120 -14.83 -17.42 8.44
N LEU A 121 -14.12 -16.41 8.95
CA LEU A 121 -12.80 -16.60 9.54
C LEU A 121 -12.86 -17.53 10.75
N ILE A 122 -13.82 -17.33 11.66
CA ILE A 122 -13.97 -18.19 12.85
C ILE A 122 -14.18 -19.64 12.43
N LYS A 123 -15.05 -19.88 11.44
CA LYS A 123 -15.30 -21.23 10.92
C LYS A 123 -14.04 -21.87 10.33
N GLU A 124 -13.32 -21.15 9.46
CA GLU A 124 -12.07 -21.66 8.87
C GLU A 124 -11.01 -21.96 9.93
N LEU A 125 -10.89 -21.11 10.95
CA LEU A 125 -9.95 -21.36 12.05
C LEU A 125 -10.35 -22.58 12.88
N GLN A 126 -11.64 -22.82 13.12
CA GLN A 126 -12.12 -24.01 13.80
C GLN A 126 -11.84 -25.29 12.99
N ASP A 127 -12.06 -25.24 11.68
CA ASP A 127 -11.84 -26.39 10.79
C ASP A 127 -10.35 -26.76 10.74
N VAL A 128 -9.47 -25.77 10.58
CA VAL A 128 -8.01 -25.98 10.53
C VAL A 128 -7.46 -26.42 11.90
N MET A 129 -7.98 -25.85 13.01
CA MET A 129 -7.61 -26.31 14.35
C MET A 129 -8.02 -27.76 14.60
N THR A 130 -9.19 -28.17 14.09
CA THR A 130 -9.67 -29.55 14.22
C THR A 130 -8.82 -30.52 13.39
N ALA A 131 -8.40 -30.10 12.19
CA ALA A 131 -7.60 -30.93 11.28
C ALA A 131 -6.11 -31.02 11.66
N GLU A 132 -5.49 -29.90 12.03
CA GLU A 132 -4.02 -29.79 12.17
C GLU A 132 -3.56 -29.43 13.59
N GLY A 133 -4.46 -28.97 14.46
CA GLY A 133 -4.13 -28.55 15.82
C GLY A 133 -3.34 -27.24 15.93
N LYS A 134 -3.04 -26.58 14.80
CA LYS A 134 -2.31 -25.31 14.71
C LYS A 134 -2.60 -24.63 13.37
N PHE A 135 -2.38 -23.32 13.30
CA PHE A 135 -2.43 -22.56 12.06
C PHE A 135 -1.51 -21.33 12.13
N GLU A 136 -1.19 -20.77 10.97
CA GLU A 136 -0.51 -19.47 10.85
C GLU A 136 -1.58 -18.37 10.66
N PRO A 137 -1.78 -17.45 11.63
CA PRO A 137 -2.91 -16.52 11.60
C PRO A 137 -2.91 -15.55 10.41
N PHE A 138 -1.73 -15.07 9.99
CA PHE A 138 -1.63 -14.06 8.93
C PHE A 138 -2.25 -14.57 7.62
N ARG A 139 -2.00 -15.84 7.27
CA ARG A 139 -2.54 -16.51 6.08
C ARG A 139 -4.07 -16.44 5.95
N TYR A 140 -4.81 -16.51 7.05
CA TYR A 140 -6.28 -16.49 7.04
C TYR A 140 -6.82 -15.08 7.21
N ILE A 141 -6.22 -14.28 8.10
CA ILE A 141 -6.60 -12.89 8.34
C ILE A 141 -6.45 -12.05 7.08
N VAL A 142 -5.34 -12.21 6.34
CA VAL A 142 -5.08 -11.42 5.13
C VAL A 142 -6.14 -11.66 4.05
N VAL A 143 -6.65 -12.89 3.93
CA VAL A 143 -7.72 -13.21 2.98
C VAL A 143 -9.05 -12.63 3.43
N SER A 144 -9.41 -12.75 4.71
CA SER A 144 -10.63 -12.13 5.24
C SER A 144 -10.63 -10.61 5.05
N VAL A 145 -9.51 -9.93 5.32
CA VAL A 145 -9.38 -8.48 5.09
C VAL A 145 -9.47 -8.16 3.59
N ALA A 146 -8.84 -8.96 2.74
CA ALA A 146 -8.95 -8.79 1.30
C ALA A 146 -10.38 -9.01 0.78
N ASN A 147 -11.15 -9.93 1.37
CA ASN A 147 -12.55 -10.16 1.05
C ASN A 147 -13.45 -8.99 1.47
N VAL A 148 -13.18 -8.32 2.59
CA VAL A 148 -13.91 -7.10 2.97
C VAL A 148 -13.77 -6.04 1.87
N ILE A 149 -12.53 -5.74 1.45
CA ILE A 149 -12.31 -4.72 0.41
C ILE A 149 -12.78 -5.20 -0.98
N CYS A 150 -12.68 -6.50 -1.30
CA CYS A 150 -13.22 -7.05 -2.55
C CYS A 150 -14.76 -6.99 -2.57
N GLY A 151 -15.40 -7.23 -1.44
CA GLY A 151 -16.85 -7.10 -1.27
C GLY A 151 -17.30 -5.66 -1.49
N MET A 152 -16.58 -4.71 -0.91
CA MET A 152 -16.85 -3.27 -1.10
C MET A 152 -16.59 -2.84 -2.55
N CYS A 153 -15.42 -3.10 -3.11
CA CYS A 153 -15.02 -2.57 -4.42
C CYS A 153 -15.63 -3.31 -5.61
N PHE A 154 -15.85 -4.62 -5.50
CA PHE A 154 -16.22 -5.47 -6.62
C PHE A 154 -17.48 -6.29 -6.37
N GLY A 155 -18.06 -6.25 -5.16
CA GLY A 155 -19.21 -7.08 -4.80
C GLY A 155 -18.89 -8.58 -4.79
N ARG A 156 -17.61 -8.96 -4.70
CA ARG A 156 -17.16 -10.36 -4.75
C ARG A 156 -16.41 -10.77 -3.49
N ARG A 157 -16.54 -12.05 -3.16
CA ARG A 157 -15.81 -12.75 -2.10
C ARG A 157 -15.08 -13.94 -2.71
N TYR A 158 -13.92 -14.27 -2.18
CA TYR A 158 -13.13 -15.43 -2.53
C TYR A 158 -13.04 -16.41 -1.35
N ASP A 159 -12.81 -17.68 -1.68
CA ASP A 159 -12.53 -18.70 -0.67
C ASP A 159 -11.16 -18.49 -0.03
N HIS A 160 -10.98 -18.91 1.22
CA HIS A 160 -9.70 -18.84 1.94
C HIS A 160 -8.57 -19.64 1.26
N HIS A 161 -8.93 -20.59 0.40
CA HIS A 161 -8.03 -21.42 -0.39
C HIS A 161 -7.92 -20.99 -1.86
N ASP A 162 -8.56 -19.89 -2.26
CA ASP A 162 -8.48 -19.38 -3.64
C ASP A 162 -7.03 -19.00 -4.00
N GLN A 163 -6.44 -19.70 -4.97
CA GLN A 163 -5.03 -19.51 -5.31
C GLN A 163 -4.74 -18.16 -5.96
N GLU A 164 -5.71 -17.54 -6.63
CA GLU A 164 -5.52 -16.25 -7.28
C GLU A 164 -5.42 -15.15 -6.22
N LEU A 165 -6.38 -15.07 -5.29
CA LEU A 165 -6.37 -14.07 -4.21
C LEU A 165 -5.20 -14.31 -3.26
N VAL A 166 -4.99 -15.55 -2.81
CA VAL A 166 -3.88 -15.93 -1.92
C VAL A 166 -2.54 -15.59 -2.55
N GLY A 167 -2.40 -15.86 -3.85
CA GLY A 167 -1.22 -15.50 -4.61
C GLY A 167 -0.98 -14.00 -4.65
N LEU A 168 -2.01 -13.16 -4.75
CA LEU A 168 -1.88 -11.70 -4.78
C LEU A 168 -1.53 -11.12 -3.40
N VAL A 169 -2.23 -11.53 -2.35
CA VAL A 169 -2.03 -10.98 -0.99
C VAL A 169 -0.67 -11.37 -0.42
N ASN A 170 -0.17 -12.57 -0.69
CA ASN A 170 1.15 -13.01 -0.26
C ASN A 170 2.29 -12.26 -0.98
N LEU A 171 2.01 -11.64 -2.12
CA LEU A 171 2.97 -10.82 -2.86
C LEU A 171 2.97 -9.35 -2.42
N ALA A 172 2.08 -8.96 -1.50
CA ALA A 172 2.04 -7.59 -0.98
C ALA A 172 3.34 -7.20 -0.26
N GLU A 173 4.02 -8.16 0.39
CA GLU A 173 5.30 -7.90 1.05
C GLU A 173 6.39 -7.52 0.04
N ASP A 174 6.48 -8.24 -1.09
CA ASP A 174 7.42 -7.93 -2.17
C ASP A 174 7.16 -6.53 -2.76
N PHE A 175 5.90 -6.09 -2.81
CA PHE A 175 5.53 -4.72 -3.21
C PHE A 175 6.02 -3.67 -2.19
N VAL A 176 5.84 -3.92 -0.90
CA VAL A 176 6.27 -3.04 0.19
C VAL A 176 7.81 -2.96 0.26
N GLN A 177 8.52 -4.05 -0.02
CA GLN A 177 9.99 -4.04 -0.02
C GLN A 177 10.57 -3.05 -1.03
N VAL A 178 9.97 -2.92 -2.22
CA VAL A 178 10.44 -1.98 -3.26
C VAL A 178 10.02 -0.54 -2.97
N THR A 179 8.77 -0.34 -2.54
CA THR A 179 8.20 1.00 -2.35
C THR A 179 8.61 1.64 -1.01
N GLY A 180 8.76 0.86 0.06
CA GLY A 180 9.03 1.34 1.42
C GLY A 180 10.51 1.45 1.77
N ASN A 181 11.33 0.45 1.42
CA ASN A 181 12.76 0.47 1.74
C ASN A 181 13.60 1.31 0.75
N GLY A 182 12.97 1.74 -0.35
CA GLY A 182 13.61 2.44 -1.45
C GLY A 182 14.35 1.49 -2.38
N ASN A 183 14.08 1.58 -3.69
CA ASN A 183 14.83 0.85 -4.69
C ASN A 183 16.07 1.66 -5.11
N PRO A 184 17.29 1.08 -5.07
CA PRO A 184 18.49 1.78 -5.53
C PRO A 184 18.37 2.35 -6.94
N ALA A 185 17.62 1.70 -7.84
CA ALA A 185 17.41 2.20 -9.20
C ALA A 185 16.56 3.48 -9.29
N ASP A 186 15.87 3.86 -8.21
CA ASP A 186 15.14 5.13 -8.10
C ASP A 186 16.08 6.32 -7.84
N PHE A 187 17.29 6.04 -7.34
CA PHE A 187 18.26 7.04 -6.91
C PHE A 187 19.58 6.98 -7.69
N ILE A 188 19.85 5.85 -8.36
CA ILE A 188 21.06 5.59 -9.16
C ILE A 188 20.63 5.12 -10.56
N PRO A 189 20.55 6.03 -11.56
CA PRO A 189 20.02 5.71 -12.89
C PRO A 189 20.73 4.54 -13.60
N ALA A 190 22.04 4.37 -13.40
CA ALA A 190 22.79 3.27 -13.99
C ALA A 190 22.25 1.88 -13.57
N MET A 191 21.65 1.76 -12.39
CA MET A 191 21.09 0.49 -11.89
C MET A 191 19.80 0.09 -12.59
N GLN A 192 19.17 0.97 -13.37
CA GLN A 192 17.98 0.65 -14.16
C GLN A 192 18.29 -0.32 -15.31
N TYR A 193 19.54 -0.30 -15.81
CA TYR A 193 19.99 -1.15 -16.91
C TYR A 193 20.56 -2.50 -16.44
N LEU A 194 20.79 -2.67 -15.15
CA LEU A 194 21.34 -3.90 -14.59
C LEU A 194 20.24 -4.92 -14.29
N PRO A 195 20.49 -6.23 -14.46
CA PRO A 195 19.53 -7.26 -14.08
C PRO A 195 19.18 -7.21 -12.58
N ASN A 196 17.96 -6.76 -12.27
CA ASN A 196 17.46 -6.65 -10.89
C ASN A 196 16.28 -7.62 -10.68
N LYS A 197 16.50 -8.69 -9.90
CA LYS A 197 15.47 -9.70 -9.59
C LYS A 197 14.29 -9.10 -8.83
N THR A 198 14.56 -8.20 -7.89
CA THR A 198 13.54 -7.52 -7.09
C THR A 198 12.62 -6.69 -7.97
N MET A 199 13.18 -5.92 -8.92
CA MET A 199 12.36 -5.16 -9.87
C MET A 199 11.57 -6.05 -10.83
N LYS A 200 12.14 -7.18 -11.30
CA LYS A 200 11.38 -8.14 -12.12
C LYS A 200 10.16 -8.69 -11.38
N LYS A 201 10.33 -9.06 -10.10
CA LYS A 201 9.21 -9.49 -9.24
C LYS A 201 8.19 -8.38 -9.09
N PHE A 202 8.64 -7.16 -8.77
CA PHE A 202 7.76 -6.00 -8.59
C PHE A 202 6.90 -5.70 -9.81
N VAL A 203 7.49 -5.69 -11.00
CA VAL A 203 6.74 -5.48 -12.26
C VAL A 203 5.74 -6.61 -12.48
N ASN A 204 6.14 -7.87 -12.24
CA ASN A 204 5.23 -9.01 -12.36
C ASN A 204 4.02 -8.89 -11.42
N ILE A 205 4.24 -8.50 -10.16
CA ILE A 205 3.17 -8.32 -9.16
C ILE A 205 2.19 -7.23 -9.60
N ASN A 206 2.69 -6.07 -10.06
CA ASN A 206 1.83 -5.00 -10.56
C ASN A 206 1.01 -5.45 -11.79
N ASN A 207 1.63 -6.18 -12.72
CA ASN A 207 0.91 -6.72 -13.88
C ASN A 207 -0.17 -7.73 -13.47
N ARG A 208 0.13 -8.62 -12.52
CA ARG A 208 -0.85 -9.58 -11.99
C ARG A 208 -2.02 -8.86 -11.31
N PHE A 209 -1.74 -7.84 -10.52
CA PHE A 209 -2.76 -7.03 -9.85
C PHE A 209 -3.63 -6.28 -10.87
N ASN A 210 -3.03 -5.64 -11.88
CA ASN A 210 -3.77 -4.95 -12.94
C ASN A 210 -4.69 -5.92 -13.70
N ASN A 211 -4.18 -7.10 -14.07
CA ASN A 211 -4.97 -8.13 -14.74
C ASN A 211 -6.13 -8.61 -13.86
N PHE A 212 -5.88 -8.82 -12.57
CA PHE A 212 -6.93 -9.19 -11.62
C PHE A 212 -8.03 -8.13 -11.57
N VAL A 213 -7.69 -6.86 -11.40
CA VAL A 213 -8.68 -5.77 -11.37
C VAL A 213 -9.43 -5.66 -12.70
N GLN A 214 -8.74 -5.78 -13.84
CA GLN A 214 -9.37 -5.72 -15.16
C GLN A 214 -10.44 -6.81 -15.36
N LYS A 215 -10.20 -8.04 -14.88
CA LYS A 215 -11.18 -9.14 -14.92
C LYS A 215 -12.43 -8.89 -14.07
N LEU A 216 -12.36 -7.98 -13.10
CA LEU A 216 -13.47 -7.67 -12.18
C LEU A 216 -14.33 -6.51 -12.68
N VAL A 217 -13.74 -5.62 -13.47
CA VAL A 217 -14.40 -4.43 -14.01
C VAL A 217 -14.97 -4.68 -15.41
N THR A 218 -14.49 -5.71 -16.12
CA THR A 218 -14.99 -6.15 -17.43
C THR A 218 -15.97 -7.30 -17.27
#